data_AF-A0ABD2PIV9-F1
#
_entry.id   AF-A0ABD2PIV9-F1
#
_cell.length_a   1.000
_cell.length_b   1.000
_cell.length_c   1.000
_cell.angle_alpha   90.00
_cell.angle_beta   90.00
_cell.angle_gamma   90.00
#
_symmetry.space_group_name_H-M   'P 1'
#
loop_
_entity.id
_entity.type
_entity.pdbx_description
1 polymer ?
#
loop_
_entity_poly.entity_id
_entity_poly.type
_entity_poly.pdbx_seq_one_letter_code
_entity_poly.pdbx_strand_id
1 'polypeptide(L)'
;VGIECEDSAKNKVSHYYTIRVLDENDQKPMFVKQLFAFSLNENQQPHTRLTFQGEQQTQDGLLGHLVGKVKAVDKDVGQNGEIIYALDKEMTVCFHKIQMDQNFSPLVVQTATDNGDPFTRTSVNDQSIVVETKSYFVIDFHTGTIYALMPFDAEKVDKFEFKVSATDGLNNASAKVEVRILDVNDQIPVFYHLNETGFASPSSSFSFYVFENASINTKLGQVTAFDPDLSGWSNITSPKISFSWSHETPNLYRTTFQLDPATGDIILRRQLDRETNPYYSFGVIAQDTRIQSSSIRTASATVTIFVEVRSYPISRSLSRSSASMNHVTS
;
A
#
# COMPACT_ATOMS: atom_id res chain seq x y z
N VAL A 1 12.66 17.55 62.43
CA VAL A 1 12.14 18.75 63.12
C VAL A 1 12.82 18.84 64.48
N GLY A 2 13.50 19.95 64.75
CA GLY A 2 14.11 20.21 66.05
C GLY A 2 13.14 21.01 66.92
N ILE A 3 12.94 20.60 68.16
CA ILE A 3 12.25 21.38 69.18
C ILE A 3 13.33 21.82 70.17
N GLU A 4 13.43 23.13 70.38
CA GLU A 4 14.33 23.73 71.37
C GLU A 4 13.49 24.36 72.48
N CYS A 5 13.81 24.01 73.71
CA CYS A 5 13.21 24.61 74.90
C CYS A 5 14.29 25.42 75.63
N GLU A 6 13.97 26.66 76.00
CA GLU A 6 14.84 27.57 76.74
C GLU A 6 14.15 27.96 78.06
N ASP A 7 14.87 27.87 79.18
CA ASP A 7 14.36 28.34 80.49
C ASP A 7 14.58 29.85 80.69
N SER A 8 14.01 30.42 81.76
CA SER A 8 14.12 31.85 82.09
C SER A 8 15.56 32.30 82.39
N ALA A 9 16.46 31.36 82.67
CA ALA A 9 17.88 31.59 82.92
C ALA A 9 18.74 31.42 81.64
N LYS A 10 18.10 31.23 80.48
CA LYS A 10 18.70 31.02 79.15
C LYS A 10 19.41 29.67 78.95
N ASN A 11 19.08 28.65 79.73
CA ASN A 11 19.56 27.30 79.46
C ASN A 11 18.73 26.67 78.34
N LYS A 12 19.39 26.10 77.33
CA LYS A 12 18.75 25.51 76.15
C LYS A 12 18.93 24.00 76.11
N VAL A 13 17.85 23.30 75.76
CA VAL A 13 17.87 21.87 75.40
C VAL A 13 17.16 21.70 74.07
N SER A 14 17.81 21.03 73.12
CA SER A 14 17.23 20.73 71.81
C SER A 14 17.03 19.22 71.68
N HIS A 15 15.87 18.82 71.17
CA HIS A 15 15.57 17.44 70.80
C HIS A 15 15.15 17.37 69.33
N TYR A 16 15.61 16.35 68.61
CA TYR A 16 15.39 16.21 67.18
C TYR A 16 14.50 15.00 66.90
N TYR A 17 13.40 15.25 66.19
CA TYR A 17 12.50 14.22 65.68
C TYR A 17 12.68 14.03 64.18
N THR A 18 12.64 12.78 63.73
CA THR A 18 12.50 12.45 62.30
C THR A 18 11.02 12.23 62.01
N ILE A 19 10.43 13.08 61.18
CA ILE A 19 9.08 12.88 60.65
C ILE A 19 9.26 12.30 59.24
N ARG A 20 8.68 11.12 59.00
CA ARG A 20 8.57 10.54 57.65
C ARG A 20 7.14 10.75 57.19
N VAL A 21 6.98 11.42 56.06
CA VAL A 21 5.70 11.48 55.35
C VAL A 21 5.61 10.20 54.53
N LEU A 22 4.52 9.46 54.70
CA LEU A 22 4.24 8.28 53.89
C LEU A 22 3.58 8.70 52.58
N ASP A 23 3.82 7.92 51.54
CA ASP A 23 3.26 8.14 50.21
C ASP A 23 1.81 7.61 50.16
N GLU A 24 0.93 8.38 49.55
CA GLU A 24 -0.46 8.01 49.26
C GLU A 24 -0.62 7.99 47.74
N ASN A 25 -1.40 7.03 47.21
CA ASN A 25 -1.65 6.92 45.78
C ASN A 25 -2.67 7.99 45.32
N ASP A 26 -2.23 9.24 45.24
CA ASP A 26 -3.06 10.41 44.94
C ASP A 26 -2.68 11.12 43.63
N GLN A 27 -1.60 10.69 42.98
CA GLN A 27 -1.24 11.10 41.63
C GLN A 27 -1.62 10.00 40.66
N LYS A 28 -2.22 10.38 39.54
CA LYS A 28 -2.54 9.42 38.48
C LYS A 28 -1.39 9.30 37.48
N PRO A 29 -1.26 8.14 36.81
CA PRO A 29 -0.34 7.99 35.70
C PRO A 29 -0.64 9.00 34.60
N MET A 30 0.39 9.46 33.89
CA MET A 30 0.23 10.34 32.74
C MET A 30 1.18 9.96 31.61
N PHE A 31 0.63 9.73 30.42
CA PHE A 31 1.45 9.54 29.23
C PHE A 31 2.22 10.82 28.86
N VAL A 32 3.48 10.66 28.44
CA VAL A 32 4.32 11.79 28.00
C VAL A 32 3.85 12.42 26.67
N LYS A 33 2.97 11.72 25.94
CA LYS A 33 2.32 12.17 24.71
C LYS A 33 0.87 11.66 24.68
N GLN A 34 -0.02 12.43 24.05
CA GLN A 34 -1.40 12.00 23.79
C GLN A 34 -1.52 11.09 22.56
N LEU A 35 -0.52 11.13 21.67
CA LEU A 35 -0.39 10.31 20.48
C LEU A 35 1.06 9.82 20.33
N PHE A 36 1.21 8.51 20.18
CA PHE A 36 2.46 7.86 19.80
C PHE A 36 2.31 7.36 18.37
N ALA A 37 3.02 7.99 17.44
CA ALA A 37 3.07 7.55 16.05
C ALA A 37 4.36 6.76 15.83
N PHE A 38 4.21 5.54 15.33
CA PHE A 38 5.29 4.64 14.95
C PHE A 38 5.16 4.30 13.46
N SER A 39 6.25 3.78 12.90
CA SER A 39 6.28 3.30 11.53
C SER A 39 7.03 1.98 11.49
N LEU A 40 6.52 1.05 10.70
CA LEU A 40 7.03 -0.30 10.56
C LEU A 40 7.11 -0.62 9.07
N ASN A 41 8.29 -0.99 8.57
CA ASN A 41 8.39 -1.51 7.21
C ASN A 41 7.55 -2.78 7.09
N GLU A 42 6.95 -3.01 5.94
CA GLU A 42 6.23 -4.25 5.69
C GLU A 42 7.15 -5.47 5.61
N ASN A 43 6.53 -6.66 5.59
CA ASN A 43 7.16 -7.97 5.45
C ASN A 43 8.23 -8.29 6.51
N GLN A 44 8.28 -7.51 7.59
CA GLN A 44 9.19 -7.73 8.71
C GLN A 44 8.76 -8.94 9.53
N GLN A 45 9.60 -9.98 9.49
CA GLN A 45 9.36 -11.20 10.25
C GLN A 45 9.62 -10.97 11.76
N PRO A 46 8.74 -11.45 12.65
CA PRO A 46 9.00 -11.49 14.07
C PRO A 46 10.20 -12.40 14.38
N HIS A 47 11.17 -11.87 15.12
CA HIS A 47 12.42 -12.58 15.43
C HIS A 47 12.88 -12.38 16.88
N THR A 48 12.25 -11.46 17.61
CA THR A 48 12.56 -11.21 19.02
C THR A 48 11.75 -12.16 19.87
N ARG A 49 12.41 -13.08 20.59
CA ARG A 49 11.72 -13.93 21.57
C ARG A 49 11.18 -13.06 22.70
N LEU A 50 9.86 -13.06 22.85
CA LEU A 50 9.18 -12.30 23.88
C LEU A 50 9.17 -13.09 25.18
N THR A 51 9.60 -12.44 26.25
CA THR A 51 9.62 -13.00 27.61
C THR A 51 8.89 -12.03 28.52
N PHE A 52 7.61 -12.31 28.79
CA PHE A 52 6.82 -11.53 29.74
C PHE A 52 6.99 -12.14 31.14
N GLN A 53 7.32 -11.32 32.14
CA GLN A 53 7.47 -11.79 33.52
C GLN A 53 6.11 -11.77 34.23
N GLY A 54 5.52 -12.92 34.59
CA GLY A 54 4.30 -13.00 35.44
C GLY A 54 3.25 -14.01 34.98
N GLU A 55 2.45 -14.52 35.94
CA GLU A 55 1.50 -15.64 35.77
C GLU A 55 0.27 -15.35 34.88
N GLN A 56 0.14 -14.16 34.27
CA GLN A 56 -1.00 -13.83 33.40
C GLN A 56 -0.65 -13.58 31.91
N GLN A 57 0.62 -13.61 31.53
CA GLN A 57 1.02 -13.52 30.11
C GLN A 57 2.13 -14.53 29.77
N THR A 58 1.88 -15.82 29.96
CA THR A 58 2.80 -16.86 29.48
C THR A 58 2.65 -17.04 27.97
N GLN A 59 3.26 -16.15 27.17
CA GLN A 59 3.54 -16.38 25.75
C GLN A 59 5.04 -16.63 25.53
N ASP A 60 5.63 -17.40 26.44
CA ASP A 60 7.05 -17.70 26.45
C ASP A 60 7.40 -18.49 25.17
N GLY A 61 8.19 -17.89 24.27
CA GLY A 61 8.49 -18.44 22.94
C GLY A 61 7.75 -17.80 21.77
N LEU A 62 6.83 -16.86 22.00
CA LEU A 62 6.29 -16.03 20.93
C LEU A 62 7.38 -15.11 20.38
N LEU A 63 7.40 -14.92 19.06
CA LEU A 63 8.30 -13.99 18.40
C LEU A 63 7.57 -12.68 18.12
N GLY A 64 8.26 -11.56 18.35
CA GLY A 64 7.78 -10.22 18.04
C GLY A 64 8.77 -9.46 17.15
N HIS A 65 8.27 -8.45 16.46
CA HIS A 65 9.06 -7.39 15.82
C HIS A 65 8.84 -6.08 16.59
N LEU A 66 9.91 -5.36 16.92
CA LEU A 66 9.82 -4.12 17.69
C LEU A 66 9.08 -3.03 16.90
N VAL A 67 7.99 -2.50 17.45
CA VAL A 67 7.26 -1.37 16.87
C VAL A 67 7.74 -0.06 17.47
N GLY A 68 7.84 -0.02 18.81
CA GLY A 68 8.19 1.19 19.53
C GLY A 68 7.91 1.08 21.02
N LYS A 69 8.10 2.19 21.74
CA LYS A 69 7.92 2.22 23.19
C LYS A 69 7.09 3.43 23.60
N VAL A 70 6.03 3.19 24.36
CA VAL A 70 5.25 4.24 25.00
C VAL A 70 5.81 4.54 26.39
N LYS A 71 5.51 5.72 26.93
CA LYS A 71 5.95 6.09 28.27
C LYS A 71 4.86 6.86 29.00
N ALA A 72 4.53 6.38 30.19
CA ALA A 72 3.80 7.12 31.20
C ALA A 72 4.71 7.41 32.39
N VAL A 73 4.32 8.40 33.19
CA VAL A 73 4.98 8.77 34.44
C VAL A 73 3.94 8.86 35.54
N ASP A 74 4.31 8.35 36.71
CA ASP A 74 3.59 8.54 37.96
C ASP A 74 4.54 9.26 38.92
N LYS A 75 3.99 10.13 39.76
CA LYS A 75 4.77 10.94 40.71
C LYS A 75 4.81 10.30 42.09
N ASP A 76 3.96 9.30 42.35
CA ASP A 76 3.95 8.57 43.61
C ASP A 76 5.19 7.67 43.73
N VAL A 77 5.52 7.27 44.96
CA VAL A 77 6.80 6.61 45.26
C VAL A 77 6.62 5.12 45.55
N GLY A 78 7.54 4.30 45.06
CA GLY A 78 7.50 2.85 45.29
C GLY A 78 6.39 2.19 44.46
N GLN A 79 5.63 1.28 45.07
CA GLN A 79 4.57 0.55 44.38
C GLN A 79 3.41 1.44 43.91
N ASN A 80 3.14 2.54 44.62
CA ASN A 80 2.09 3.49 44.23
C ASN A 80 2.41 4.19 42.90
N GLY A 81 3.70 4.32 42.55
CA GLY A 81 4.13 4.85 41.26
C GLY A 81 4.47 3.79 40.22
N GLU A 82 4.22 2.50 40.51
CA GLU A 82 4.53 1.41 39.58
C GLU A 82 3.48 1.32 38.48
N ILE A 83 3.90 1.49 37.22
CA ILE A 83 2.98 1.54 36.08
C ILE A 83 2.93 0.20 35.36
N ILE A 84 1.71 -0.29 35.16
CA ILE A 84 1.39 -1.43 34.32
C ILE A 84 0.72 -0.94 33.03
N TYR A 85 1.27 -1.36 31.89
CA TYR A 85 0.77 -1.02 30.56
C TYR A 85 -0.11 -2.13 29.99
N ALA A 86 -1.16 -1.76 29.26
CA ALA A 86 -1.97 -2.69 28.48
C ALA A 86 -2.43 -2.07 27.16
N LEU A 87 -2.66 -2.90 26.15
CA LEU A 87 -3.30 -2.49 24.91
C LEU A 87 -4.82 -2.58 25.05
N ASP A 88 -5.53 -1.65 24.42
CA ASP A 88 -6.98 -1.73 24.31
C ASP A 88 -7.40 -2.97 23.52
N LYS A 89 -8.55 -3.55 23.85
CA LYS A 89 -8.99 -4.84 23.30
C LYS A 89 -9.18 -4.78 21.79
N GLU A 90 -9.65 -3.64 21.31
CA GLU A 90 -9.99 -3.41 19.91
C GLU A 90 -9.03 -2.40 19.29
N MET A 91 -8.73 -2.61 18.02
CA MET A 91 -8.01 -1.67 17.18
C MET A 91 -8.74 -1.45 15.87
N THR A 92 -8.49 -0.31 15.26
CA THR A 92 -8.91 0.00 13.90
C THR A 92 -7.78 -0.28 12.93
N VAL A 93 -8.07 -1.07 11.90
CA VAL A 93 -7.20 -1.29 10.74
C VAL A 93 -7.68 -0.35 9.64
N CYS A 94 -6.83 0.53 9.15
CA CYS A 94 -7.12 1.43 8.05
C CYS A 94 -6.51 0.88 6.76
N PHE A 95 -7.31 0.80 5.71
CA PHE A 95 -6.87 0.34 4.39
C PHE A 95 -6.57 1.53 3.48
N HIS A 96 -5.68 1.33 2.50
CA HIS A 96 -5.49 2.30 1.44
C HIS A 96 -6.82 2.55 0.71
N LYS A 97 -7.10 3.81 0.35
CA LYS A 97 -8.25 4.13 -0.49
C LYS A 97 -8.04 3.46 -1.84
N ILE A 98 -8.92 2.52 -2.17
CA ILE A 98 -9.02 2.01 -3.54
C ILE A 98 -9.37 3.21 -4.43
N GLN A 99 -8.45 3.61 -5.31
CA GLN A 99 -8.78 4.54 -6.37
C GLN A 99 -9.72 3.80 -7.32
N MET A 100 -11.00 4.13 -7.25
CA MET A 100 -11.97 3.75 -8.27
C MET A 100 -11.81 4.69 -9.46
N ASP A 101 -11.96 4.15 -10.66
CA ASP A 101 -12.14 4.99 -11.84
C ASP A 101 -13.53 5.69 -11.81
N GLN A 102 -13.79 6.56 -12.78
CA GLN A 102 -15.05 7.32 -12.92
C GLN A 102 -16.29 6.40 -13.09
N ASN A 103 -16.10 5.08 -13.25
CA ASN A 103 -17.14 4.08 -13.45
C ASN A 103 -17.25 3.11 -12.26
N PHE A 104 -16.71 3.44 -11.08
CA PHE A 104 -16.80 2.63 -9.86
C PHE A 104 -16.20 1.22 -9.99
N SER A 105 -15.28 1.00 -10.92
CA SER A 105 -14.54 -0.26 -10.99
C SER A 105 -13.31 -0.18 -10.07
N PRO A 106 -13.11 -1.13 -9.14
CA PRO A 106 -11.88 -1.15 -8.37
C PRO A 106 -10.71 -1.40 -9.32
N LEU A 107 -9.72 -0.50 -9.37
CA LEU A 107 -8.43 -0.75 -10.03
C LEU A 107 -7.55 -1.75 -9.25
N VAL A 108 -8.15 -2.47 -8.31
CA VAL A 108 -7.51 -3.50 -7.52
C VAL A 108 -7.80 -4.80 -8.23
N VAL A 109 -6.77 -5.39 -8.82
CA VAL A 109 -6.72 -6.85 -8.94
C VAL A 109 -7.01 -7.34 -7.54
N GLN A 110 -8.20 -7.91 -7.35
CA GLN A 110 -8.60 -8.53 -6.10
C GLN A 110 -7.65 -9.70 -5.87
N THR A 111 -6.48 -9.43 -5.31
CA THR A 111 -5.59 -10.43 -4.70
C THR A 111 -6.17 -10.84 -3.34
N ALA A 112 -7.51 -10.99 -3.27
CA ALA A 112 -8.19 -11.48 -2.09
C ALA A 112 -8.59 -12.94 -2.33
N THR A 113 -7.58 -13.79 -2.43
CA THR A 113 -7.61 -15.16 -1.89
C THR A 113 -6.16 -15.64 -1.73
N ASP A 114 -5.35 -14.92 -0.94
CA ASP A 114 -4.29 -15.65 -0.25
C ASP A 114 -4.92 -16.28 1.00
N ASN A 115 -4.83 -17.60 1.09
CA ASN A 115 -5.35 -18.37 2.22
C ASN A 115 -4.45 -18.10 3.44
N GLY A 116 -4.59 -16.92 4.04
CA GLY A 116 -3.72 -16.44 5.11
C GLY A 116 -3.85 -14.95 5.46
N ASP A 117 -4.62 -14.15 4.72
CA ASP A 117 -4.87 -12.75 5.08
C ASP A 117 -5.73 -12.67 6.36
N PRO A 118 -5.19 -12.14 7.47
CA PRO A 118 -5.93 -12.04 8.72
C PRO A 118 -6.99 -10.92 8.69
N PHE A 119 -6.94 -10.02 7.69
CA PHE A 119 -7.82 -8.86 7.55
C PHE A 119 -8.80 -9.03 6.40
N THR A 120 -9.81 -9.90 6.57
CA THR A 120 -10.83 -10.09 5.52
C THR A 120 -11.73 -8.86 5.39
N ARG A 121 -11.59 -8.10 4.31
CA ARG A 121 -12.51 -7.00 3.98
C ARG A 121 -13.85 -7.56 3.50
N THR A 122 -14.92 -7.20 4.18
CA THR A 122 -16.30 -7.57 3.80
C THR A 122 -16.83 -6.79 2.61
N SER A 123 -16.33 -5.56 2.42
CA SER A 123 -16.68 -4.70 1.29
C SER A 123 -15.46 -3.94 0.77
N VAL A 124 -15.41 -3.76 -0.56
CA VAL A 124 -14.40 -2.95 -1.28
C VAL A 124 -14.46 -1.48 -0.86
N ASN A 125 -15.59 -1.03 -0.28
CA ASN A 125 -15.78 0.35 0.19
C ASN A 125 -15.34 0.56 1.65
N ASP A 126 -15.03 -0.50 2.40
CA ASP A 126 -14.63 -0.37 3.79
C ASP A 126 -13.24 0.27 3.84
N GLN A 127 -13.16 1.50 4.33
CA GLN A 127 -11.90 2.23 4.54
C GLN A 127 -11.19 1.78 5.82
N SER A 128 -11.92 1.11 6.72
CA SER A 128 -11.38 0.56 7.95
C SER A 128 -12.26 -0.55 8.52
N ILE A 129 -11.66 -1.45 9.31
CA ILE A 129 -12.37 -2.43 10.13
C ILE A 129 -11.89 -2.35 11.58
N VAL A 130 -12.70 -2.87 12.51
CA VAL A 130 -12.32 -3.03 13.92
C VAL A 130 -12.05 -4.50 14.20
N VAL A 131 -10.89 -4.81 14.79
CA VAL A 131 -10.45 -6.19 15.09
C VAL A 131 -9.85 -6.28 16.49
N GLU A 132 -9.65 -7.50 16.99
CA GLU A 132 -9.01 -7.72 18.29
C GLU A 132 -7.50 -7.44 18.24
N THR A 133 -7.02 -6.56 19.11
CA THR A 133 -5.63 -6.05 19.09
C THR A 133 -4.59 -7.15 19.38
N LYS A 134 -4.90 -8.02 20.34
CA LYS A 134 -3.95 -9.01 20.91
C LYS A 134 -3.46 -10.06 19.91
N SER A 135 -4.17 -10.22 18.79
CA SER A 135 -3.79 -11.17 17.73
C SER A 135 -2.64 -10.63 16.86
N TYR A 136 -2.35 -9.34 16.92
CA TYR A 136 -1.40 -8.67 16.03
C TYR A 136 -0.34 -7.88 16.78
N PHE A 137 -0.70 -7.30 17.92
CA PHE A 137 0.22 -6.53 18.75
C PHE A 137 0.18 -7.00 20.19
N VAL A 138 1.33 -6.92 20.83
CA VAL A 138 1.48 -7.14 22.27
C VAL A 138 2.32 -6.02 22.86
N ILE A 139 2.10 -5.73 24.14
CA ILE A 139 2.89 -4.77 24.90
C ILE A 139 3.54 -5.46 26.09
N ASP A 140 4.83 -5.18 26.29
CA ASP A 140 5.48 -5.51 27.54
C ASP A 140 4.93 -4.60 28.64
N PHE A 141 4.24 -5.19 29.60
CA PHE A 141 3.43 -4.47 30.56
C PHE A 141 4.24 -3.69 31.60
N HIS A 142 5.54 -3.95 31.78
CA HIS A 142 6.40 -3.17 32.68
C HIS A 142 7.11 -2.05 31.92
N THR A 143 7.53 -2.31 30.69
CA THR A 143 8.36 -1.36 29.93
C THR A 143 7.55 -0.46 29.02
N GLY A 144 6.35 -0.87 28.61
CA GLY A 144 5.54 -0.17 27.60
C GLY A 144 6.06 -0.37 26.18
N THR A 145 6.87 -1.40 25.93
CA THR A 145 7.42 -1.71 24.60
C THR A 145 6.40 -2.52 23.80
N ILE A 146 6.05 -2.05 22.61
CA ILE A 146 5.05 -2.67 21.72
C ILE A 146 5.77 -3.49 20.66
N TYR A 147 5.27 -4.70 20.41
CA TYR A 147 5.75 -5.62 19.39
C TYR A 147 4.61 -6.04 18.46
N ALA A 148 4.93 -6.16 17.17
CA ALA A 148 4.08 -6.82 16.18
C ALA A 148 4.35 -8.32 16.19
N LEU A 149 3.28 -9.12 16.10
CA LEU A 149 3.34 -10.59 16.21
C LEU A 149 3.40 -11.29 14.85
N MET A 150 3.29 -10.54 13.77
CA MET A 150 3.30 -11.04 12.40
C MET A 150 3.80 -9.96 11.43
N PRO A 151 4.26 -10.35 10.22
CA PRO A 151 4.49 -9.40 9.15
C PRO A 151 3.17 -8.75 8.70
N PHE A 152 3.25 -7.50 8.27
CA PHE A 152 2.17 -6.77 7.61
C PHE A 152 2.56 -6.49 6.16
N ASP A 153 1.56 -6.19 5.34
CA ASP A 153 1.63 -5.94 3.88
C ASP A 153 1.03 -4.55 3.64
N ALA A 154 1.81 -3.66 3.03
CA ALA A 154 1.45 -2.26 2.82
C ALA A 154 0.37 -2.09 1.76
N GLU A 155 0.32 -2.95 0.74
CA GLU A 155 -0.70 -2.93 -0.31
C GLU A 155 -2.08 -3.28 0.27
N LYS A 156 -2.11 -4.04 1.36
CA LYS A 156 -3.33 -4.33 2.11
C LYS A 156 -3.64 -3.24 3.13
N VAL A 157 -2.72 -2.91 4.04
CA VAL A 157 -2.98 -2.06 5.21
C VAL A 157 -2.13 -0.79 5.20
N ASP A 158 -2.76 0.37 5.35
CA ASP A 158 -2.07 1.68 5.49
C ASP A 158 -1.54 1.85 6.92
N LYS A 159 -2.45 1.69 7.91
CA LYS A 159 -2.10 1.88 9.31
C LYS A 159 -3.02 1.17 10.28
N PHE A 160 -2.54 1.04 11.50
CA PHE A 160 -3.29 0.59 12.67
C PHE A 160 -3.47 1.74 13.65
N GLU A 161 -4.66 1.85 14.24
CA GLU A 161 -4.97 2.82 15.29
C GLU A 161 -5.57 2.10 16.51
N PHE A 162 -4.98 2.30 17.68
CA PHE A 162 -5.48 1.75 18.94
C PHE A 162 -5.13 2.63 20.12
N LYS A 163 -5.64 2.28 21.30
CA LYS A 163 -5.26 2.94 22.56
C LYS A 163 -4.33 2.05 23.38
N VAL A 164 -3.50 2.70 24.16
CA VAL A 164 -2.72 2.10 25.24
C VAL A 164 -3.19 2.68 26.56
N SER A 165 -3.29 1.85 27.59
CA SER A 165 -3.56 2.27 28.96
C SER A 165 -2.34 2.09 29.85
N ALA A 166 -2.29 2.92 30.90
CA ALA A 166 -1.31 2.85 31.99
C ALA A 166 -2.08 2.93 33.31
N THR A 167 -1.80 2.01 34.24
CA THR A 167 -2.42 1.95 35.56
C THR A 167 -1.38 1.77 36.66
N ASP A 168 -1.63 2.38 37.81
CA ASP A 168 -0.89 2.20 39.06
C ASP A 168 -1.62 1.23 40.03
N GLY A 169 -2.69 0.57 39.55
CA GLY A 169 -3.60 -0.29 40.34
C GLY A 169 -4.86 0.42 40.88
N LEU A 170 -4.88 1.75 40.95
CA LEU A 170 -6.02 2.55 41.42
C LEU A 170 -6.54 3.49 40.32
N ASN A 171 -5.63 4.23 39.70
CA ASN A 171 -5.86 5.20 38.65
C ASN A 171 -5.52 4.63 37.27
N ASN A 172 -6.03 5.28 36.24
CA ASN A 172 -5.83 4.90 34.85
C ASN A 172 -5.61 6.13 33.96
N ALA A 173 -4.73 5.97 32.98
CA ALA A 173 -4.56 6.90 31.87
C ALA A 173 -4.62 6.16 30.54
N SER A 174 -4.93 6.89 29.46
CA SER A 174 -4.90 6.36 28.11
C SER A 174 -4.24 7.32 27.13
N ALA A 175 -3.62 6.79 26.08
CA ALA A 175 -3.08 7.54 24.95
C ALA A 175 -3.36 6.79 23.65
N LYS A 176 -3.34 7.52 22.52
CA LYS A 176 -3.49 6.92 21.19
C LYS A 176 -2.15 6.41 20.67
N VAL A 177 -2.21 5.30 19.94
CA VAL A 177 -1.09 4.75 19.18
C VAL A 177 -1.51 4.65 17.71
N GLU A 178 -0.68 5.16 16.82
CA GLU A 178 -0.79 4.98 15.37
C GLU A 178 0.44 4.22 14.89
N VAL A 179 0.26 3.12 14.17
CA VAL A 179 1.35 2.36 13.55
C VAL A 179 1.15 2.39 12.04
N ARG A 180 1.99 3.15 11.33
CA ARG A 180 1.98 3.20 9.85
C ARG A 180 2.81 2.08 9.27
N ILE A 181 2.29 1.42 8.25
CA ILE A 181 3.04 0.43 7.49
C ILE A 181 3.74 1.15 6.35
N LEU A 182 5.07 1.06 6.34
CA LEU A 182 5.91 1.64 5.31
C LEU A 182 6.10 0.60 4.21
N ASP A 183 5.70 1.01 3.02
CA ASP A 183 5.83 0.27 1.77
C ASP A 183 7.31 0.05 1.40
N VAL A 184 7.62 -1.18 1.01
CA VAL A 184 8.90 -1.65 0.47
C VAL A 184 8.64 -2.09 -0.97
N ASN A 185 9.51 -1.69 -1.91
CA ASN A 185 9.35 -2.08 -3.32
C ASN A 185 9.51 -3.60 -3.54
N ASP A 186 8.44 -4.36 -3.36
CA ASP A 186 8.44 -5.80 -3.42
C ASP A 186 7.45 -6.40 -4.44
N GLN A 187 6.56 -5.57 -4.99
CA GLN A 187 5.71 -5.90 -6.12
C GLN A 187 6.36 -5.47 -7.43
N ILE A 188 5.85 -5.99 -8.54
CA ILE A 188 6.34 -5.66 -9.88
C ILE A 188 5.23 -4.96 -10.68
N PRO A 189 5.57 -4.20 -11.72
CA PRO A 189 4.58 -3.68 -12.64
C PRO A 189 3.72 -4.80 -13.25
N VAL A 190 2.43 -4.56 -13.39
CA VAL A 190 1.45 -5.47 -13.98
C VAL A 190 0.79 -4.77 -15.16
N PHE A 191 0.97 -5.34 -16.34
CA PHE A 191 0.26 -4.90 -17.54
C PHE A 191 -1.22 -5.29 -17.46
N TYR A 192 -2.10 -4.43 -17.98
CA TYR A 192 -3.54 -4.65 -17.99
C TYR A 192 -4.20 -4.06 -19.23
N HIS A 193 -5.40 -4.53 -19.57
CA HIS A 193 -6.32 -3.92 -20.52
C HIS A 193 -7.45 -3.21 -19.79
N LEU A 194 -7.93 -2.11 -20.34
CA LEU A 194 -9.22 -1.54 -19.97
C LEU A 194 -10.28 -2.10 -20.90
N ASN A 195 -11.32 -2.73 -20.35
CA ASN A 195 -12.48 -3.09 -21.14
C ASN A 195 -13.37 -1.85 -21.41
N GLU A 196 -14.41 -2.01 -22.24
CA GLU A 196 -15.33 -0.92 -22.61
C GLU A 196 -16.03 -0.26 -21.40
N THR A 197 -16.13 -0.97 -20.27
CA THR A 197 -16.72 -0.46 -19.04
C THR A 197 -15.70 0.21 -18.11
N GLY A 198 -14.41 0.25 -18.46
CA GLY A 198 -13.32 0.82 -17.65
C GLY A 198 -12.64 -0.17 -16.70
N PHE A 199 -13.05 -1.45 -16.71
CA PHE A 199 -12.48 -2.46 -15.82
C PHE A 199 -11.10 -2.90 -16.30
N ALA A 200 -10.12 -2.85 -15.39
CA ALA A 200 -8.76 -3.28 -15.63
C ALA A 200 -8.62 -4.81 -15.47
N SER A 201 -8.17 -5.49 -16.52
CA SER A 201 -7.88 -6.93 -16.50
C SER A 201 -6.39 -7.17 -16.77
N PRO A 202 -5.66 -7.89 -15.91
CA PRO A 202 -4.26 -8.23 -16.15
C PRO A 202 -4.05 -8.90 -17.52
N SER A 203 -3.00 -8.50 -18.22
CA SER A 203 -2.66 -9.06 -19.53
C SER A 203 -1.18 -8.91 -19.82
N SER A 204 -0.56 -9.99 -20.29
CA SER A 204 0.82 -9.98 -20.79
C SER A 204 0.91 -9.80 -22.32
N SER A 205 -0.20 -9.47 -22.98
CA SER A 205 -0.22 -9.25 -24.44
C SER A 205 -1.17 -8.14 -24.88
N PHE A 206 -0.79 -7.41 -25.93
CA PHE A 206 -1.60 -6.36 -26.55
C PHE A 206 -1.67 -6.58 -28.06
N SER A 207 -2.83 -6.33 -28.64
CA SER A 207 -3.06 -6.44 -30.08
C SER A 207 -3.63 -5.14 -30.62
N PHE A 208 -3.02 -4.61 -31.67
CA PHE A 208 -3.49 -3.41 -32.38
C PHE A 208 -3.64 -3.71 -33.86
N TYR A 209 -4.56 -2.99 -34.50
CA TYR A 209 -4.87 -3.14 -35.91
C TYR A 209 -4.62 -1.80 -36.60
N VAL A 210 -3.94 -1.84 -37.74
CA VAL A 210 -3.60 -0.65 -38.51
C VAL A 210 -3.72 -0.94 -39.99
N PHE A 211 -4.31 -0.01 -40.73
CA PHE A 211 -4.30 -0.11 -42.20
C PHE A 211 -2.90 0.17 -42.73
N GLU A 212 -2.47 -0.56 -43.76
CA GLU A 212 -1.15 -0.35 -44.39
C GLU A 212 -0.93 1.09 -44.88
N ASN A 213 -2.02 1.76 -45.27
CA ASN A 213 -2.05 3.14 -45.76
C ASN A 213 -2.24 4.18 -44.66
N ALA A 214 -2.15 3.79 -43.38
CA ALA A 214 -2.20 4.71 -42.27
C ALA A 214 -1.11 5.78 -42.41
N SER A 215 -1.45 7.00 -42.02
CA SER A 215 -0.51 8.12 -42.08
C SER A 215 0.58 7.96 -41.02
N ILE A 216 1.79 8.40 -41.35
CA ILE A 216 2.84 8.55 -40.36
C ILE A 216 2.32 9.48 -39.24
N ASN A 217 2.70 9.17 -38.00
CA ASN A 217 2.24 9.79 -36.74
C ASN A 217 0.85 9.36 -36.26
N THR A 218 0.19 8.39 -36.90
CA THR A 218 -1.01 7.78 -36.34
C THR A 218 -0.68 7.03 -35.04
N LYS A 219 -1.40 7.33 -33.96
CA LYS A 219 -1.39 6.54 -32.72
C LYS A 219 -2.12 5.22 -32.96
N LEU A 220 -1.43 4.11 -32.75
CA LEU A 220 -1.96 2.76 -32.96
C LEU A 220 -2.67 2.21 -31.73
N GLY A 221 -2.18 2.60 -30.56
CA GLY A 221 -2.68 2.13 -29.29
C GLY A 221 -1.80 2.58 -28.15
N GLN A 222 -2.05 2.04 -26.97
CA GLN A 222 -1.34 2.33 -25.74
C GLN A 222 -1.18 1.03 -24.97
N VAL A 223 0.01 0.77 -24.45
CA VAL A 223 0.21 -0.26 -23.43
C VAL A 223 0.02 0.36 -22.05
N THR A 224 -0.67 -0.35 -21.17
CA THR A 224 -0.99 0.12 -19.82
C THR A 224 -0.45 -0.85 -18.78
N ALA A 225 0.17 -0.30 -17.73
CA ALA A 225 0.66 -1.03 -16.59
C ALA A 225 0.44 -0.23 -15.31
N PHE A 226 0.26 -0.92 -14.19
CA PHE A 226 0.22 -0.34 -12.85
C PHE A 226 1.16 -1.13 -11.94
N ASP A 227 1.57 -0.56 -10.83
CA ASP A 227 2.46 -1.21 -9.87
C ASP A 227 1.79 -1.05 -8.49
N PRO A 228 1.49 -2.17 -7.79
CA PRO A 228 0.72 -2.12 -6.55
C PRO A 228 1.35 -1.24 -5.47
N ASP A 229 2.67 -1.29 -5.32
CA ASP A 229 3.38 -0.49 -4.33
C ASP A 229 3.10 0.99 -4.61
N LEU A 230 3.11 1.37 -5.89
CA LEU A 230 2.92 2.75 -6.34
C LEU A 230 1.49 3.29 -6.14
N SER A 231 0.57 2.52 -5.56
CA SER A 231 -0.79 2.92 -5.22
C SER A 231 -0.94 3.68 -3.88
N GLY A 232 0.09 3.65 -3.01
CA GLY A 232 0.17 4.35 -1.72
C GLY A 232 0.73 5.79 -1.77
N TRP A 233 0.55 6.55 -0.68
CA TRP A 233 0.62 8.02 -0.54
C TRP A 233 1.79 8.74 -1.26
N SER A 234 1.51 9.37 -2.42
CA SER A 234 1.83 10.77 -2.71
C SER A 234 1.36 11.22 -4.10
N ASN A 235 0.94 12.49 -4.16
CA ASN A 235 0.72 13.29 -5.36
C ASN A 235 2.06 13.57 -6.08
N ILE A 236 2.73 12.53 -6.59
CA ILE A 236 3.89 12.72 -7.46
C ILE A 236 3.39 12.87 -8.89
N THR A 237 3.64 14.04 -9.46
CA THR A 237 3.39 14.48 -10.84
C THR A 237 4.29 13.81 -11.90
N SER A 238 4.95 12.70 -11.56
CA SER A 238 5.77 11.91 -12.49
C SER A 238 5.08 10.58 -12.83
N PRO A 239 5.23 10.07 -14.06
CA PRO A 239 4.73 8.74 -14.40
C PRO A 239 5.44 7.73 -13.47
N LYS A 240 4.65 7.06 -12.61
CA LYS A 240 5.19 6.09 -11.64
C LYS A 240 5.78 4.86 -12.32
N ILE A 241 5.43 4.63 -13.60
CA ILE A 241 5.94 3.56 -14.45
C ILE A 241 6.51 4.16 -15.73
N SER A 242 7.64 3.62 -16.17
CA SER A 242 8.23 3.93 -17.48
C SER A 242 8.18 2.73 -18.42
N PHE A 243 8.01 3.00 -19.71
CA PHE A 243 7.94 1.99 -20.76
C PHE A 243 9.19 2.02 -21.63
N SER A 244 9.68 0.83 -22.01
CA SER A 244 10.81 0.71 -22.92
C SER A 244 10.68 -0.52 -23.82
N TRP A 245 11.49 -0.56 -24.88
CA TRP A 245 11.56 -1.71 -25.75
C TRP A 245 12.29 -2.87 -25.06
N SER A 246 11.78 -4.10 -25.19
CA SER A 246 12.56 -5.29 -24.84
C SER A 246 13.87 -5.30 -25.60
N HIS A 247 14.94 -5.77 -24.96
CA HIS A 247 16.28 -5.84 -25.54
C HIS A 247 16.33 -6.68 -26.84
N GLU A 248 15.40 -7.62 -26.99
CA GLU A 248 15.25 -8.49 -28.16
C GLU A 248 14.53 -7.83 -29.34
N THR A 249 13.95 -6.63 -29.15
CA THR A 249 13.18 -5.98 -30.20
C THR A 249 14.07 -5.53 -31.36
N PRO A 250 13.80 -5.97 -32.61
CA PRO A 250 14.58 -5.57 -33.78
C PRO A 250 14.64 -4.06 -33.99
N ASN A 251 15.82 -3.55 -34.40
CA ASN A 251 16.02 -2.12 -34.69
C ASN A 251 15.05 -1.60 -35.77
N LEU A 252 14.66 -2.45 -36.72
CA LEU A 252 13.64 -2.11 -37.71
C LEU A 252 12.34 -1.70 -37.01
N TYR A 253 11.88 -2.46 -36.01
CA TYR A 253 10.62 -2.20 -35.33
C TYR A 253 10.69 -0.94 -34.48
N ARG A 254 11.84 -0.69 -33.82
CA ARG A 254 12.13 0.54 -33.05
C ARG A 254 12.16 1.82 -33.90
N THR A 255 12.31 1.69 -35.22
CA THR A 255 12.28 2.82 -36.17
C THR A 255 10.98 2.89 -36.97
N THR A 256 10.26 1.78 -37.12
CA THR A 256 8.91 1.73 -37.70
C THR A 256 7.86 2.29 -36.74
N PHE A 257 8.02 2.05 -35.43
CA PHE A 257 7.13 2.55 -34.39
C PHE A 257 7.92 3.30 -33.34
N GLN A 258 7.31 4.32 -32.75
CA GLN A 258 7.77 4.94 -31.52
C GLN A 258 6.96 4.41 -30.34
N LEU A 259 7.63 4.09 -29.25
CA LEU A 259 7.04 3.86 -27.94
C LEU A 259 7.32 5.10 -27.06
N ASP A 260 6.27 5.73 -26.55
CA ASP A 260 6.39 6.80 -25.57
C ASP A 260 6.71 6.22 -24.18
N PRO A 261 7.84 6.60 -23.55
CA PRO A 261 8.25 6.01 -22.28
C PRO A 261 7.41 6.45 -21.09
N ALA A 262 6.67 7.56 -21.17
CA ALA A 262 5.84 8.07 -20.08
C ALA A 262 4.39 7.59 -20.19
N THR A 263 3.85 7.49 -21.41
CA THR A 263 2.44 7.15 -21.63
C THR A 263 2.23 5.71 -22.10
N GLY A 264 3.25 5.05 -22.66
CA GLY A 264 3.09 3.74 -23.31
C GLY A 264 2.42 3.83 -24.69
N ASP A 265 2.27 5.03 -25.26
CA ASP A 265 1.68 5.22 -26.59
C ASP A 265 2.57 4.65 -27.68
N ILE A 266 1.96 3.94 -28.64
CA ILE A 266 2.63 3.39 -29.80
C ILE A 266 2.20 4.19 -31.03
N ILE A 267 3.18 4.82 -31.69
CA ILE A 267 2.95 5.76 -32.79
C ILE A 267 3.67 5.26 -34.05
N LEU A 268 2.98 5.27 -35.18
CA LEU A 268 3.56 4.90 -36.47
C LEU A 268 4.57 5.94 -36.95
N ARG A 269 5.77 5.51 -37.36
CA ARG A 269 6.86 6.39 -37.85
C ARG A 269 7.34 6.07 -39.27
N ARG A 270 6.93 4.94 -39.84
CA ARG A 270 7.23 4.56 -41.23
C ARG A 270 5.97 4.03 -41.92
N GLN A 271 5.93 4.15 -43.24
CA GLN A 271 4.86 3.53 -44.04
C GLN A 271 4.91 2.01 -43.86
N LEU A 272 3.73 1.40 -43.81
CA LEU A 272 3.57 -0.05 -43.74
C LEU A 272 3.25 -0.59 -45.13
N ASP A 273 3.60 -1.86 -45.33
CA ASP A 273 3.27 -2.62 -46.52
C ASP A 273 2.93 -4.03 -46.08
N ARG A 274 1.68 -4.43 -46.28
CA ARG A 274 1.16 -5.70 -45.75
C ARG A 274 1.82 -6.89 -46.45
N GLU A 275 2.04 -6.79 -47.75
CA GLU A 275 2.66 -7.83 -48.57
C GLU A 275 4.10 -8.12 -48.12
N THR A 276 4.83 -7.09 -47.67
CA THR A 276 6.16 -7.25 -47.07
C THR A 276 6.09 -7.81 -45.66
N ASN A 277 5.26 -7.23 -44.78
CA ASN A 277 5.14 -7.70 -43.41
C ASN A 277 3.70 -7.56 -42.88
N PRO A 278 2.94 -8.68 -42.80
CA PRO A 278 1.53 -8.64 -42.42
C PRO A 278 1.31 -8.38 -40.93
N TYR A 279 2.33 -8.57 -40.08
CA TYR A 279 2.27 -8.24 -38.66
C TYR A 279 3.63 -7.93 -38.07
N TYR A 280 3.65 -7.19 -36.98
CA TYR A 280 4.83 -6.92 -36.17
C TYR A 280 4.60 -7.48 -34.77
N SER A 281 5.57 -8.19 -34.21
CA SER A 281 5.51 -8.69 -32.83
C SER A 281 6.78 -8.33 -32.09
N PHE A 282 6.66 -7.68 -30.94
CA PHE A 282 7.79 -7.22 -30.13
C PHE A 282 7.46 -7.16 -28.64
N GLY A 283 8.49 -7.25 -27.80
CA GLY A 283 8.36 -7.10 -26.36
C GLY A 283 8.44 -5.63 -25.93
N VAL A 284 7.61 -5.26 -24.95
CA VAL A 284 7.70 -4.00 -24.20
C VAL A 284 7.97 -4.31 -22.73
N ILE A 285 8.74 -3.44 -22.08
CA ILE A 285 9.08 -3.53 -20.66
C ILE A 285 8.39 -2.37 -19.94
N ALA A 286 7.67 -2.66 -18.87
CA ALA A 286 7.25 -1.69 -17.86
C ALA A 286 8.21 -1.75 -16.68
N GLN A 287 8.59 -0.59 -16.15
CA GLN A 287 9.56 -0.46 -15.08
C GLN A 287 9.04 0.53 -14.02
N ASP A 288 9.11 0.16 -12.74
CA ASP A 288 8.84 1.10 -11.66
C ASP A 288 9.89 2.25 -11.66
N THR A 289 9.50 3.42 -11.17
CA THR A 289 10.38 4.62 -11.15
C THR A 289 10.67 5.11 -9.74
N ARG A 290 10.68 4.21 -8.74
CA ARG A 290 10.89 4.61 -7.34
C ARG A 290 12.31 5.11 -7.12
N ILE A 291 12.43 6.44 -7.02
CA ILE A 291 13.70 7.17 -6.84
C ILE A 291 14.46 6.73 -5.57
N GLN A 292 13.80 6.09 -4.60
CA GLN A 292 14.40 5.69 -3.32
C GLN A 292 14.61 4.18 -3.11
N SER A 293 14.26 3.32 -4.08
CA SER A 293 14.50 1.87 -3.95
C SER A 293 15.79 1.46 -4.68
N SER A 294 16.62 0.62 -4.05
CA SER A 294 17.80 0.01 -4.67
C SER A 294 17.47 -1.08 -5.69
N SER A 295 16.21 -1.49 -5.78
CA SER A 295 15.76 -2.62 -6.61
C SER A 295 14.68 -2.14 -7.56
N ILE A 296 15.10 -1.70 -8.75
CA ILE A 296 14.21 -1.47 -9.89
C ILE A 296 13.55 -2.81 -10.26
N ARG A 297 12.23 -2.83 -10.37
CA ARG A 297 11.47 -4.00 -10.82
C ARG A 297 10.83 -3.74 -12.17
N THR A 298 10.72 -4.82 -12.95
CA THR A 298 10.26 -4.76 -14.33
C THR A 298 9.31 -5.90 -14.64
N ALA A 299 8.38 -5.67 -15.56
CA ALA A 299 7.61 -6.70 -16.22
C ALA A 299 7.64 -6.55 -17.73
N SER A 300 7.34 -7.63 -18.44
CA SER A 300 7.35 -7.67 -19.90
C SER A 300 5.98 -8.06 -20.45
N ALA A 301 5.60 -7.46 -21.58
CA ALA A 301 4.43 -7.85 -22.36
C ALA A 301 4.76 -7.92 -23.85
N THR A 302 3.98 -8.71 -24.59
CA THR A 302 4.12 -8.84 -26.04
C THR A 302 3.09 -7.95 -26.74
N VAL A 303 3.54 -7.09 -27.66
CA VAL A 303 2.67 -6.30 -28.53
C VAL A 303 2.67 -6.91 -29.92
N THR A 304 1.48 -7.14 -30.47
CA THR A 304 1.28 -7.56 -31.87
C THR A 304 0.49 -6.49 -32.63
N ILE A 305 1.04 -6.03 -33.75
CA ILE A 305 0.39 -5.06 -34.65
C ILE A 305 0.04 -5.79 -35.94
N PHE A 306 -1.24 -5.93 -36.24
CA PHE A 306 -1.74 -6.53 -37.47
C PHE A 306 -1.93 -5.46 -38.55
N VAL A 307 -1.37 -5.72 -39.75
CA VAL A 307 -1.48 -4.82 -40.89
C VAL A 307 -2.64 -5.25 -41.80
N GLU A 308 -3.62 -4.37 -41.94
CA GLU A 308 -4.84 -4.60 -42.71
C GLU A 308 -4.88 -3.83 -44.02
N VAL A 309 -5.63 -4.37 -44.99
CA VAL A 309 -5.95 -3.69 -46.25
C VAL A 309 -7.34 -3.08 -46.12
N ARG A 310 -7.53 -1.84 -46.57
CA ARG A 310 -8.88 -1.33 -46.81
C ARG A 310 -9.46 -2.02 -48.04
N SER A 311 -10.42 -2.92 -47.86
CA SER A 311 -11.23 -3.44 -48.96
C SER A 311 -12.29 -2.41 -49.35
N TYR A 312 -12.11 -1.75 -50.50
CA TYR A 312 -13.22 -1.04 -51.15
C TYR A 312 -14.04 -2.05 -51.95
N PRO A 313 -15.38 -2.08 -51.82
CA PRO A 313 -16.20 -2.93 -52.68
C PRO A 313 -16.04 -2.48 -54.13
N ILE A 314 -15.56 -3.38 -55.00
CA ILE A 314 -15.52 -3.13 -56.44
C ILE A 314 -16.96 -3.10 -56.95
N SER A 315 -17.50 -1.91 -57.24
CA SER A 315 -18.77 -1.79 -57.96
C SER A 315 -18.56 -2.24 -59.42
N ARG A 316 -18.95 -3.48 -59.74
CA ARG A 316 -19.07 -3.91 -61.14
C ARG A 316 -20.30 -3.24 -61.76
N SER A 317 -20.11 -2.12 -62.45
CA SER A 317 -21.11 -1.59 -63.37
C SER A 317 -21.15 -2.48 -64.63
N LEU A 318 -22.11 -3.41 -64.68
CA LEU A 318 -22.47 -4.09 -65.93
C LEU A 318 -23.26 -3.10 -66.80
N SER A 319 -22.60 -2.47 -67.77
CA SER A 319 -23.28 -1.80 -68.87
C SER A 319 -23.89 -2.87 -69.80
N ARG A 320 -25.19 -3.15 -69.66
CA ARG A 320 -25.95 -3.83 -70.71
C ARG A 320 -26.35 -2.80 -71.78
N SER A 321 -25.70 -2.87 -72.93
CA SER A 321 -26.13 -2.21 -74.16
C SER A 321 -27.26 -3.00 -74.84
N SER A 322 -28.33 -2.27 -75.15
CA SER A 322 -29.26 -2.38 -76.30
C SER A 322 -29.94 -3.72 -76.62
N ALA A 323 -31.28 -3.72 -76.68
CA ALA A 323 -32.00 -3.53 -77.95
C ALA A 323 -33.52 -3.58 -77.71
N SER A 324 -34.24 -2.58 -78.23
CA SER A 324 -35.69 -2.61 -78.38
C SER A 324 -36.08 -3.53 -79.53
N MET A 325 -37.16 -4.29 -79.37
CA MET A 325 -37.99 -4.66 -80.52
C MET A 325 -39.46 -4.76 -80.12
N ASN A 326 -40.27 -4.21 -81.02
CA ASN A 326 -41.67 -3.86 -80.87
C ASN A 326 -42.62 -5.08 -80.86
N HIS A 327 -43.82 -4.83 -80.31
CA HIS A 327 -45.15 -5.33 -80.70
C HIS A 327 -45.26 -6.54 -81.63
N VAL A 328 -46.18 -7.48 -81.33
CA VAL A 328 -47.55 -7.53 -81.89
C VAL A 328 -48.40 -8.51 -81.07
N THR A 329 -49.65 -8.13 -80.86
CA THR A 329 -50.78 -8.82 -80.23
C THR A 329 -51.37 -9.95 -81.08
N SER A 330 -51.84 -11.02 -80.44
CA SER A 330 -53.25 -11.46 -80.45
C SER A 330 -53.47 -12.52 -79.39
#